data_AF-A0A7T1IBU2-F1
#
_entry.id   AF-A0A7T1IBU2-F1
#
_cell.length_a   1.000
_cell.length_b   1.000
_cell.length_c   1.000
_cell.angle_alpha   90.00
_cell.angle_beta   90.00
_cell.angle_gamma   90.00
#
_symmetry.space_group_name_H-M   'P 1'
#
loop_
_entity.id
_entity.type
_entity.pdbx_description
1 polymer ?
#
loop_
_entity_poly.entity_id
_entity_poly.type
_entity_poly.pdbx_seq_one_letter_code
_entity_poly.pdbx_strand_id
1 'polypeptide(L)'
;MPGQSKRDAIAAYLGGRAIKFLANGLRPIFYLHYWLFPNQRFLLRSSVNKPIRSASSKTKPRAKAIPKIVWQTNYTNKVTLPIKASWLCNRLLSLGYDYKFHTTEMRKDFVVHHFPGETSRLYNRLTIGAAQADLWRLLVLYKYGGVYMDIDAHLVWPLNRIIPAGSSALFLRYKDGAATNYFIASGPEHPIIKILIEEVLRRIKNPQSDNIYEITGPTVFQAVLSEHEHSWRFSRHTCLQGNFSNKFFQYIDKPEGHWTLEQKSHRAISPETC
;
A
#
# COMPACT_ATOMS: atom_id res chain seq x y z
N MET A 1 14.21 -15.30 8.70
CA MET A 1 13.70 -14.62 7.49
C MET A 1 14.37 -15.25 6.30
N PRO A 2 13.64 -15.66 5.27
CA PRO A 2 14.27 -16.21 4.08
C PRO A 2 15.20 -15.18 3.42
N GLY A 3 16.45 -15.55 3.16
CA GLY A 3 17.34 -14.83 2.22
C GLY A 3 17.96 -13.50 2.66
N GLN A 4 17.84 -13.03 3.91
CA GLN A 4 18.50 -11.79 4.36
C GLN A 4 19.75 -12.05 5.20
N SER A 5 20.83 -11.30 4.95
CA SER A 5 22.02 -11.31 5.81
C SER A 5 21.70 -10.85 7.25
N LYS A 6 22.36 -11.45 8.25
CA LYS A 6 22.21 -11.04 9.67
C LYS A 6 22.53 -9.55 9.86
N ARG A 7 23.55 -9.05 9.15
CA ARG A 7 23.97 -7.64 9.21
C ARG A 7 22.87 -6.71 8.71
N ASP A 8 22.27 -7.00 7.56
CA ASP A 8 21.17 -6.17 7.03
C ASP A 8 19.91 -6.26 7.90
N ALA A 9 19.65 -7.40 8.54
CA ALA A 9 18.52 -7.53 9.46
C ALA A 9 18.71 -6.63 10.70
N ILE A 10 19.90 -6.65 11.30
CA ILE A 10 20.23 -5.77 12.44
C ILE A 10 20.17 -4.30 12.02
N ALA A 11 20.79 -3.95 10.88
CA ALA A 11 20.79 -2.58 10.38
C ALA A 11 19.37 -2.07 10.10
N ALA A 12 18.51 -2.88 9.46
CA ALA A 12 17.12 -2.53 9.21
C ALA A 12 16.31 -2.33 10.50
N TYR A 13 16.52 -3.19 11.50
CA TYR A 13 15.87 -3.05 12.79
C TYR A 13 16.30 -1.77 13.52
N LEU A 14 17.61 -1.49 13.58
CA LEU A 14 18.14 -0.27 14.20
C LEU A 14 17.73 0.99 13.44
N GLY A 15 17.76 0.96 12.10
CA GLY A 15 17.28 2.04 11.24
C GLY A 15 15.81 2.35 11.48
N GLY A 16 14.96 1.33 11.60
CA GLY A 16 13.55 1.50 11.95
C GLY A 16 13.34 2.15 13.32
N ARG A 17 14.16 1.79 14.32
CA ARG A 17 14.13 2.41 15.65
C ARG A 17 14.57 3.88 15.60
N ALA A 18 15.64 4.18 14.87
CA ALA A 18 16.13 5.55 14.71
C ALA A 18 15.10 6.44 14.01
N ILE A 19 14.51 5.98 12.89
CA ILE A 19 13.46 6.72 12.18
C ILE A 19 12.23 6.91 13.06
N LYS A 20 11.82 5.88 13.82
CA LYS A 20 10.71 6.00 14.76
C LYS A 20 10.98 7.05 15.84
N PHE A 21 12.20 7.06 16.40
CA PHE A 21 12.59 8.05 17.40
C PHE A 21 12.55 9.47 16.83
N LEU A 22 13.14 9.66 15.65
CA LEU A 22 13.11 10.94 14.93
C LEU A 22 11.67 11.39 14.64
N ALA A 23 10.85 10.52 14.07
CA ALA A 23 9.45 10.81 13.74
C ALA A 23 8.63 11.23 14.97
N ASN A 24 8.84 10.55 16.11
CA ASN A 24 8.21 10.92 17.36
C ASN A 24 8.72 12.27 17.91
N GLY A 25 10.03 12.53 17.81
CA GLY A 25 10.63 13.82 18.19
C GLY A 25 10.13 15.00 17.33
N LEU A 26 9.77 14.75 16.08
CA LEU A 26 9.19 15.77 15.18
C LEU A 26 7.70 16.04 15.44
N ARG A 27 6.98 15.20 16.22
CA ARG A 27 5.53 15.37 16.43
C ARG A 27 5.16 16.75 17.01
N PRO A 28 5.81 17.26 18.07
CA PRO A 28 5.49 18.60 18.58
C PRO A 28 5.67 19.69 17.52
N ILE A 29 6.70 19.58 16.68
CA ILE A 29 6.96 20.51 15.57
C ILE A 29 5.84 20.45 14.54
N PHE A 30 5.31 19.26 14.24
CA PHE A 30 4.18 19.12 13.33
C PHE A 30 2.91 19.78 13.85
N TYR A 31 2.62 19.65 15.15
CA TYR A 31 1.50 20.36 15.78
C TYR A 31 1.73 21.87 15.81
N LEU A 32 2.94 22.33 16.14
CA LEU A 32 3.30 23.74 16.12
C LEU A 32 3.16 24.33 14.71
N HIS A 33 3.66 23.64 13.68
CA HIS A 33 3.50 24.03 12.28
C HIS A 33 2.01 24.13 11.90
N TYR A 34 1.19 23.15 12.29
CA TYR A 34 -0.24 23.21 12.02
C TYR A 34 -0.92 24.38 12.75
N TRP A 35 -0.53 24.66 13.99
CA TRP A 35 -1.04 25.79 14.75
C TRP A 35 -0.71 27.13 14.09
N LEU A 36 0.52 27.30 13.60
CA LEU A 36 0.95 28.50 12.88
C LEU A 36 0.34 28.61 11.47
N PHE A 37 0.18 27.48 10.77
CA PHE A 37 -0.22 27.42 9.37
C PHE A 37 -1.32 26.35 9.12
N PRO A 38 -2.54 26.53 9.67
CA PRO A 38 -3.57 25.49 9.68
C PRO A 38 -4.06 25.08 8.29
N ASN A 39 -4.01 26.00 7.34
CA ASN A 39 -4.48 25.77 5.97
C ASN A 39 -3.37 25.35 4.99
N GLN A 40 -2.11 25.32 5.43
CA GLN A 40 -1.00 24.97 4.55
C GLN A 40 -1.04 23.47 4.20
N ARG A 41 -0.92 23.17 2.90
CA ARG A 41 -0.86 21.81 2.36
C ARG A 41 0.29 21.68 1.38
N PHE A 42 0.89 20.51 1.35
CA PHE A 42 2.01 20.17 0.47
C PHE A 42 1.53 19.23 -0.64
N LEU A 43 1.98 19.47 -1.87
CA LEU A 43 1.64 18.59 -2.98
C LEU A 43 2.56 17.37 -3.03
N LEU A 44 1.95 16.21 -3.22
CA LEU A 44 2.63 14.98 -3.62
C LEU A 44 2.59 14.87 -5.14
N ARG A 45 3.73 14.54 -5.75
CA ARG A 45 3.88 14.37 -7.20
C ARG A 45 4.64 13.08 -7.48
N SER A 46 4.25 12.40 -8.55
CA SER A 46 5.01 11.27 -9.08
C SER A 46 6.40 11.73 -9.52
N SER A 47 7.42 10.86 -9.39
CA SER A 47 8.80 11.22 -9.72
C SER A 47 9.04 11.41 -11.22
N VAL A 48 8.27 10.74 -12.08
CA VAL A 48 8.51 10.74 -13.53
C VAL A 48 7.21 10.49 -14.30
N ASN A 49 6.97 11.25 -15.36
CA ASN A 49 5.95 11.01 -16.40
C ASN A 49 6.43 10.06 -17.52
N LYS A 50 7.37 9.13 -17.23
CA LYS A 50 7.73 8.11 -18.22
C LYS A 50 6.59 7.07 -18.27
N PRO A 51 6.06 6.76 -19.47
CA PRO A 51 5.06 5.71 -19.63
C PRO A 51 5.64 4.38 -19.16
N ILE A 52 4.91 3.70 -18.28
CA ILE A 52 5.30 2.39 -17.77
C ILE A 52 5.07 1.38 -18.90
N ARG A 53 6.14 0.82 -19.46
CA ARG A 53 6.01 -0.23 -20.48
C ARG A 53 5.48 -1.49 -19.80
N SER A 54 4.30 -1.95 -20.19
CA SER A 54 3.81 -3.26 -19.76
C SER A 54 4.71 -4.35 -20.34
N ALA A 55 5.32 -5.17 -19.49
CA ALA A 55 6.11 -6.31 -19.94
C ALA A 55 5.20 -7.47 -20.37
N SER A 56 4.52 -7.34 -21.51
CA SER A 56 3.83 -8.47 -22.15
C SER A 56 4.88 -9.42 -22.73
N SER A 57 4.98 -10.62 -22.18
CA SER A 57 5.85 -11.70 -22.66
C SER A 57 5.02 -12.95 -22.83
N LYS A 58 4.95 -13.48 -24.06
CA LYS A 58 4.23 -14.71 -24.45
C LYS A 58 4.98 -15.99 -24.04
N THR A 59 5.44 -16.10 -22.80
CA THR A 59 6.13 -17.29 -22.29
C THR A 59 5.52 -17.74 -20.96
N LYS A 60 5.60 -19.05 -20.67
CA LYS A 60 4.98 -19.75 -19.53
C LYS A 60 5.04 -18.94 -18.22
N PRO A 61 4.04 -19.06 -17.31
CA PRO A 61 3.90 -18.20 -16.14
C PRO A 61 4.95 -18.53 -15.07
N ARG A 62 6.18 -18.06 -15.27
CA ARG A 62 7.18 -17.99 -14.21
C ARG A 62 7.10 -16.61 -13.58
N ALA A 63 7.08 -16.56 -12.25
CA ALA A 63 6.99 -15.31 -11.52
C ALA A 63 8.19 -14.40 -11.89
N LYS A 64 7.90 -13.23 -12.45
CA LYS A 64 8.90 -12.24 -12.86
C LYS A 64 9.48 -11.55 -11.62
N ALA A 65 10.70 -11.02 -11.72
CA ALA A 65 11.31 -10.25 -10.64
C ALA A 65 10.54 -8.95 -10.38
N ILE A 66 10.59 -8.44 -9.14
CA ILE A 66 9.95 -7.19 -8.71
C ILE A 66 10.58 -5.99 -9.45
N PRO A 67 9.81 -5.25 -10.28
CA PRO A 67 10.29 -4.01 -10.89
C PRO A 67 10.60 -2.92 -9.86
N LYS A 68 11.52 -2.01 -10.19
CA LYS A 68 11.91 -0.90 -9.31
C LYS A 68 10.92 0.26 -9.38
N ILE A 69 9.68 0.01 -8.97
CA ILE A 69 8.59 0.99 -8.91
C ILE A 69 7.98 0.96 -7.50
N VAL A 70 7.80 2.13 -6.90
CA VAL A 70 7.04 2.31 -5.65
C VAL A 70 5.69 2.95 -5.98
N TRP A 71 4.62 2.32 -5.50
CA TRP A 71 3.24 2.77 -5.59
C TRP A 71 2.77 3.23 -4.22
N GLN A 72 2.20 4.45 -4.18
CA GLN A 72 1.44 4.93 -3.03
C GLN A 72 0.14 5.57 -3.49
N THR A 73 -0.85 5.58 -2.60
CA THR A 73 -2.11 6.27 -2.85
C THR A 73 -2.58 7.00 -1.60
N ASN A 74 -3.33 8.07 -1.80
CA ASN A 74 -4.09 8.75 -0.75
C ASN A 74 -5.41 9.28 -1.34
N TYR A 75 -6.34 9.75 -0.52
CA TYR A 75 -7.58 10.32 -1.05
C TYR A 75 -7.34 11.61 -1.84
N THR A 76 -6.29 12.35 -1.53
CA THR A 76 -5.87 13.59 -2.20
C THR A 76 -4.35 13.66 -2.31
N ASN A 77 -3.85 14.48 -3.24
CA ASN A 77 -2.43 14.80 -3.37
C ASN A 77 -1.99 16.00 -2.51
N LYS A 78 -2.92 16.69 -1.84
CA LYS A 78 -2.65 17.79 -0.90
C LYS A 78 -2.56 17.24 0.52
N VAL A 79 -1.37 17.21 1.11
CA VAL A 79 -1.14 16.54 2.39
C VAL A 79 -0.56 17.48 3.44
N THR A 80 -0.68 17.10 4.70
CA THR A 80 -0.06 17.79 5.84
C THR A 80 1.45 17.55 5.89
N LEU A 81 2.17 18.39 6.66
CA LEU A 81 3.61 18.27 6.83
C LEU A 81 4.08 16.87 7.31
N PRO A 82 3.42 16.21 8.28
CA PRO A 82 3.79 14.85 8.71
C PRO A 82 3.80 13.81 7.58
N ILE A 83 2.75 13.85 6.75
CA ILE A 83 2.62 12.94 5.60
C ILE A 83 3.69 13.27 4.56
N LYS A 84 3.93 14.57 4.30
CA LYS A 84 5.01 15.00 3.40
C LYS A 84 6.39 14.56 3.89
N ALA A 85 6.66 14.65 5.20
CA ALA A 85 7.91 14.21 5.82
C ALA A 85 8.12 12.70 5.70
N SER A 86 7.07 11.89 6.00
CA SER A 86 7.09 10.44 5.78
C SER A 86 7.37 10.09 4.32
N TRP A 87 6.68 10.76 3.40
CA TRP A 87 6.86 10.60 1.97
C TRP A 87 8.30 10.91 1.52
N LEU A 88 8.89 12.02 1.98
CA LEU A 88 10.28 12.36 1.69
C LEU A 88 11.28 11.34 2.25
N CYS A 89 11.06 10.86 3.48
CA CYS A 89 11.86 9.78 4.06
C CYS A 89 11.83 8.53 3.18
N ASN A 90 10.64 8.13 2.70
CA ASN A 90 10.50 7.01 1.79
C ASN A 90 11.20 7.23 0.46
N ARG A 91 11.15 8.45 -0.10
CA ARG A 91 11.86 8.82 -1.32
C ARG A 91 13.38 8.66 -1.17
N LEU A 92 13.94 9.06 -0.03
CA LEU A 92 15.36 8.87 0.27
C LEU A 92 15.73 7.39 0.42
N LEU A 93 14.87 6.59 1.06
CA LEU A 93 15.09 5.15 1.22
C LEU A 93 14.77 4.33 -0.05
N SER A 94 14.29 4.99 -1.12
CA SER A 94 13.94 4.36 -2.40
C SER A 94 14.55 5.06 -3.61
N LEU A 95 15.70 5.74 -3.46
CA LEU A 95 16.36 6.50 -4.54
C LEU A 95 16.57 5.73 -5.87
N GLY A 96 16.68 4.40 -5.81
CA GLY A 96 16.80 3.54 -7.00
C GLY A 96 15.47 3.12 -7.64
N TYR A 97 14.33 3.63 -7.18
CA TYR A 97 13.00 3.26 -7.63
C TYR A 97 12.26 4.44 -8.24
N ASP A 98 11.51 4.18 -9.30
CA ASP A 98 10.51 5.12 -9.78
C ASP A 98 9.38 5.25 -8.76
N TYR A 99 8.92 6.47 -8.52
CA TYR A 99 7.87 6.72 -7.54
C TYR A 99 6.58 7.17 -8.22
N LYS A 100 5.49 6.44 -7.98
CA LYS A 100 4.18 6.68 -8.60
C LYS A 100 3.13 6.88 -7.51
N PHE A 101 2.42 8.00 -7.57
CA PHE A 101 1.38 8.37 -6.62
C PHE A 101 0.02 8.46 -7.33
N HIS A 102 -1.04 7.96 -6.70
CA HIS A 102 -2.42 8.04 -7.19
C HIS A 102 -3.35 8.68 -6.14
N THR A 103 -4.30 9.50 -6.60
CA THR A 103 -5.47 9.90 -5.80
C THR A 103 -6.61 8.89 -5.96
N THR A 104 -7.74 9.08 -5.26
CA THR A 104 -8.94 8.25 -5.46
C THR A 104 -9.41 8.23 -6.91
N GLU A 105 -9.44 9.38 -7.56
CA GLU A 105 -9.89 9.54 -8.94
C GLU A 105 -8.94 8.80 -9.89
N MET A 106 -7.63 9.00 -9.72
CA MET A 106 -6.61 8.32 -10.53
C MET A 106 -6.68 6.79 -10.37
N ARG A 107 -7.00 6.28 -9.17
CA ARG A 107 -7.19 4.84 -8.95
C ARG A 107 -8.40 4.32 -9.73
N LYS A 108 -9.52 5.03 -9.68
CA LYS A 108 -10.74 4.67 -10.42
C LYS A 108 -10.47 4.63 -11.92
N ASP A 109 -9.86 5.68 -12.46
CA ASP A 109 -9.52 5.78 -13.88
C ASP A 109 -8.59 4.64 -14.31
N PHE A 110 -7.58 4.33 -13.48
CA PHE A 110 -6.68 3.20 -13.70
C PHE A 110 -7.44 1.88 -13.80
N VAL A 111 -8.38 1.60 -12.87
CA VAL A 111 -9.13 0.34 -12.86
C VAL A 111 -10.07 0.23 -14.05
N VAL A 112 -10.82 1.29 -14.37
CA VAL A 112 -11.73 1.32 -15.52
C VAL A 112 -10.98 1.10 -16.83
N HIS A 113 -9.81 1.72 -16.98
CA HIS A 113 -9.03 1.63 -18.21
C HIS A 113 -8.29 0.29 -18.38
N HIS A 114 -7.70 -0.25 -17.30
CA HIS A 114 -6.85 -1.44 -17.40
C HIS A 114 -7.54 -2.76 -17.05
N PHE A 115 -8.68 -2.72 -16.36
CA PHE A 115 -9.43 -3.89 -15.90
C PHE A 115 -10.94 -3.72 -16.18
N PRO A 116 -11.33 -3.52 -17.46
CA PRO A 116 -12.74 -3.35 -17.83
C PRO A 116 -13.57 -4.61 -17.54
N GLY A 117 -14.90 -4.46 -17.54
CA GLY A 117 -15.82 -5.56 -17.28
C GLY A 117 -16.05 -5.79 -15.78
N GLU A 118 -16.13 -7.06 -15.37
CA GLU A 118 -16.53 -7.45 -14.01
C GLU A 118 -15.64 -6.82 -12.92
N THR A 119 -14.32 -6.76 -13.11
CA THR A 119 -13.40 -6.16 -12.13
C THR A 119 -13.71 -4.68 -11.89
N SER A 120 -13.82 -3.86 -12.94
CA SER A 120 -14.18 -2.45 -12.80
C SER A 120 -15.59 -2.24 -12.23
N ARG A 121 -16.55 -3.11 -12.58
CA ARG A 121 -17.91 -3.08 -12.03
C ARG A 121 -17.90 -3.35 -10.53
N LEU A 122 -17.22 -4.41 -10.07
CA LEU A 122 -17.10 -4.75 -8.65
C LEU A 122 -16.30 -3.70 -7.88
N TYR A 123 -15.23 -3.15 -8.47
CA TYR A 123 -14.49 -2.04 -7.88
C TYR A 123 -15.38 -0.82 -7.62
N ASN A 124 -16.22 -0.45 -8.59
CA ASN A 124 -17.13 0.69 -8.47
C ASN A 124 -18.26 0.48 -7.46
N ARG A 125 -18.52 -0.77 -7.01
CA ARG A 125 -19.45 -1.06 -5.93
C ARG A 125 -18.85 -0.78 -4.54
N LEU A 126 -17.53 -0.67 -4.41
CA LEU A 126 -16.89 -0.31 -3.14
C LEU A 126 -17.14 1.18 -2.85
N THR A 127 -17.76 1.47 -1.71
CA THR A 127 -18.14 2.83 -1.31
C THR A 127 -17.09 3.50 -0.42
N ILE A 128 -16.26 2.69 0.27
CA ILE A 128 -15.26 3.16 1.23
C ILE A 128 -13.89 3.28 0.56
N GLY A 129 -13.28 4.45 0.70
CA GLY A 129 -12.03 4.78 -0.02
C GLY A 129 -10.85 3.86 0.30
N ALA A 130 -10.80 3.32 1.52
CA ALA A 130 -9.80 2.35 1.96
C ALA A 130 -9.99 0.97 1.29
N ALA A 131 -11.24 0.49 1.15
CA ALA A 131 -11.53 -0.76 0.47
C ALA A 131 -11.18 -0.68 -1.03
N GLN A 132 -11.48 0.47 -1.65
CA GLN A 132 -11.01 0.79 -3.00
C GLN A 132 -9.48 0.79 -3.11
N ALA A 133 -8.74 1.14 -2.05
CA ALA A 133 -7.27 1.16 -2.06
C ALA A 133 -6.70 -0.25 -1.90
N ASP A 134 -7.36 -1.09 -1.11
CA ASP A 134 -7.03 -2.51 -0.92
C ASP A 134 -7.14 -3.31 -2.22
N LEU A 135 -8.20 -3.11 -3.03
CA LEU A 135 -8.29 -3.76 -4.33
C LEU A 135 -7.32 -3.14 -5.35
N TRP A 136 -7.24 -1.80 -5.40
CA TRP A 136 -6.36 -1.12 -6.36
C TRP A 136 -4.88 -1.51 -6.22
N ARG A 137 -4.36 -1.64 -4.99
CA ARG A 137 -2.95 -2.01 -4.78
C ARG A 137 -2.61 -3.39 -5.35
N LEU A 138 -3.56 -4.33 -5.30
CA LEU A 138 -3.40 -5.65 -5.89
C LEU A 138 -3.43 -5.55 -7.42
N LEU A 139 -4.39 -4.80 -7.98
CA LEU A 139 -4.53 -4.63 -9.43
C LEU A 139 -3.32 -3.94 -10.07
N VAL A 140 -2.79 -2.88 -9.45
CA VAL A 140 -1.61 -2.18 -9.96
C VAL A 140 -0.36 -3.04 -9.89
N LEU A 141 -0.18 -3.80 -8.82
CA LEU A 141 0.91 -4.76 -8.68
C LEU A 141 0.77 -5.95 -9.64
N TYR A 142 -0.44 -6.42 -9.92
CA TYR A 142 -0.66 -7.46 -10.91
C TYR A 142 -0.31 -6.95 -12.32
N LYS A 143 -0.71 -5.72 -12.66
CA LYS A 143 -0.46 -5.14 -14.00
C LYS A 143 1.01 -4.82 -14.22
N TYR A 144 1.65 -4.18 -13.26
CA TYR A 144 2.97 -3.56 -13.44
C TYR A 144 4.05 -4.10 -12.50
N GLY A 145 3.68 -4.85 -11.47
CA GLY A 145 4.57 -5.19 -10.37
C GLY A 145 5.02 -3.97 -9.58
N GLY A 146 6.04 -4.15 -8.77
CA GLY A 146 6.68 -3.13 -7.96
C GLY A 146 6.42 -3.35 -6.49
N VAL A 147 6.42 -2.24 -5.75
CA VAL A 147 6.26 -2.20 -4.30
C VAL A 147 5.12 -1.24 -3.99
N TYR A 148 4.04 -1.74 -3.43
CA TYR A 148 3.01 -0.91 -2.81
C TYR A 148 3.36 -0.67 -1.34
N MET A 149 3.09 0.55 -0.86
CA MET A 149 3.03 0.84 0.57
C MET A 149 2.01 1.92 0.92
N ASP A 150 1.34 1.80 2.07
CA ASP A 150 0.41 2.82 2.56
C ASP A 150 1.10 4.19 2.75
N ILE A 151 0.32 5.28 2.64
CA ILE A 151 0.86 6.65 2.66
C ILE A 151 1.43 7.06 4.03
N ASP A 152 0.90 6.48 5.11
CA ASP A 152 1.35 6.69 6.48
C ASP A 152 2.40 5.65 6.92
N ALA A 153 2.80 4.76 6.01
CA ALA A 153 3.90 3.83 6.22
C ALA A 153 5.25 4.46 5.84
N HIS A 154 6.32 3.98 6.47
CA HIS A 154 7.68 4.34 6.14
C HIS A 154 8.61 3.13 6.11
N LEU A 155 9.57 3.15 5.19
CA LEU A 155 10.65 2.16 5.13
C LEU A 155 11.57 2.30 6.34
N VAL A 156 12.22 1.20 6.73
CA VAL A 156 13.18 1.20 7.85
C VAL A 156 14.64 1.16 7.41
N TRP A 157 14.86 0.86 6.12
CA TRP A 157 16.17 0.68 5.50
C TRP A 157 16.05 0.90 3.98
N PRO A 158 17.15 1.13 3.23
CA PRO A 158 17.08 1.26 1.78
C PRO A 158 16.39 0.05 1.12
N LEU A 159 15.42 0.34 0.25
CA LEU A 159 14.52 -0.68 -0.32
C LEU A 159 15.26 -1.73 -1.16
N ASN A 160 16.36 -1.35 -1.81
CA ASN A 160 17.25 -2.26 -2.54
C ASN A 160 18.02 -3.24 -1.65
N ARG A 161 18.11 -2.98 -0.34
CA ARG A 161 18.68 -3.90 0.67
C ARG A 161 17.60 -4.75 1.35
N ILE A 162 16.36 -4.25 1.37
CA ILE A 162 15.20 -4.96 1.90
C ILE A 162 14.74 -6.05 0.91
N ILE A 163 14.65 -5.71 -0.37
CA ILE A 163 14.19 -6.61 -1.44
C ILE A 163 15.41 -7.10 -2.22
N PRO A 164 15.81 -8.37 -2.05
CA PRO A 164 16.91 -8.95 -2.81
C PRO A 164 16.66 -8.91 -4.32
N ALA A 165 17.75 -8.85 -5.10
CA ALA A 165 17.67 -8.97 -6.54
C ALA A 165 17.06 -10.33 -6.94
N GLY A 166 16.16 -10.34 -7.93
CA GLY A 166 15.51 -11.56 -8.41
C GLY A 166 14.32 -12.04 -7.57
N SER A 167 14.00 -11.40 -6.44
CA SER A 167 12.79 -11.71 -5.68
C SER A 167 11.54 -11.51 -6.55
N SER A 168 10.62 -12.48 -6.51
CA SER A 168 9.35 -12.42 -7.26
C SER A 168 8.20 -11.83 -6.46
N ALA A 169 8.21 -11.98 -5.13
CA ALA A 169 7.24 -11.36 -4.23
C ALA A 169 7.80 -11.20 -2.80
N LEU A 170 7.18 -10.31 -2.03
CA LEU A 170 7.45 -10.13 -0.61
C LEU A 170 6.20 -9.59 0.11
N PHE A 171 5.78 -10.29 1.15
CA PHE A 171 4.67 -9.90 2.03
C PHE A 171 5.16 -9.61 3.45
N LEU A 172 4.44 -8.76 4.19
CA LEU A 172 4.79 -8.46 5.58
C LEU A 172 3.90 -9.19 6.57
N ARG A 173 4.55 -9.62 7.66
CA ARG A 173 3.91 -10.17 8.85
C ARG A 173 4.24 -9.33 10.09
N TYR A 174 3.32 -9.29 11.03
CA TYR A 174 3.57 -8.83 12.39
C TYR A 174 4.38 -9.88 13.19
N LYS A 175 4.76 -9.53 14.43
CA LYS A 175 5.58 -10.40 15.29
C LYS A 175 4.86 -11.71 15.64
N ASP A 176 3.54 -11.66 15.76
CA ASP A 176 2.65 -12.81 16.00
C ASP A 176 2.43 -13.69 14.74
N GLY A 177 3.00 -13.29 13.60
CA GLY A 177 2.86 -14.02 12.34
C GLY A 177 1.69 -13.59 11.47
N ALA A 178 0.81 -12.70 11.95
CA ALA A 178 -0.34 -12.23 11.18
C ALA A 178 0.11 -11.47 9.92
N ALA A 179 -0.41 -11.87 8.76
CA ALA A 179 -0.16 -11.18 7.50
C ALA A 179 -0.85 -9.81 7.46
N THR A 180 -0.25 -8.89 6.72
CA THR A 180 -0.70 -7.50 6.55
C THR A 180 -0.80 -7.15 5.07
N ASN A 181 -1.53 -6.08 4.74
CA ASN A 181 -1.70 -5.63 3.35
C ASN A 181 -1.17 -4.22 3.07
N TYR A 182 -0.64 -3.50 4.07
CA TYR A 182 -0.14 -2.12 3.90
C TYR A 182 1.20 -2.03 3.17
N PHE A 183 1.87 -3.17 2.94
CA PHE A 183 3.08 -3.27 2.11
C PHE A 183 3.05 -4.59 1.35
N ILE A 184 3.24 -4.53 0.04
CA ILE A 184 3.27 -5.70 -0.83
C ILE A 184 4.31 -5.41 -1.92
N ALA A 185 5.18 -6.36 -2.20
CA ALA A 185 6.00 -6.30 -3.39
C ALA A 185 5.77 -7.53 -4.26
N SER A 186 5.68 -7.35 -5.57
CA SER A 186 5.57 -8.46 -6.52
C SER A 186 6.10 -8.11 -7.90
N GLY A 187 6.50 -9.13 -8.65
CA GLY A 187 6.55 -9.05 -10.10
C GLY A 187 5.16 -8.85 -10.69
N PRO A 188 5.06 -8.35 -11.94
CA PRO A 188 3.80 -8.34 -12.67
C PRO A 188 3.31 -9.77 -12.90
N GLU A 189 1.99 -9.93 -12.94
CA GLU A 189 1.28 -11.18 -13.19
C GLU A 189 1.59 -12.30 -12.18
N HIS A 190 2.05 -11.95 -10.97
CA HIS A 190 2.45 -12.95 -9.97
C HIS A 190 1.24 -13.82 -9.55
N PRO A 191 1.36 -15.18 -9.54
CA PRO A 191 0.23 -16.07 -9.27
C PRO A 191 -0.48 -15.78 -7.94
N ILE A 192 0.26 -15.57 -6.85
CA ILE A 192 -0.34 -15.27 -5.55
C ILE A 192 -1.12 -13.95 -5.52
N ILE A 193 -0.72 -12.94 -6.32
CA ILE A 193 -1.44 -11.67 -6.43
C ILE A 193 -2.74 -11.90 -7.19
N LYS A 194 -2.73 -12.76 -8.22
CA LYS A 194 -3.94 -13.18 -8.94
C LYS A 194 -4.95 -13.83 -7.99
N ILE A 195 -4.50 -14.78 -7.17
CA ILE A 195 -5.36 -15.46 -6.18
C ILE A 195 -5.93 -14.46 -5.17
N LEU A 196 -5.12 -13.53 -4.68
CA LEU A 196 -5.60 -12.45 -3.79
C LEU A 196 -6.66 -11.57 -4.46
N ILE A 197 -6.47 -11.21 -5.74
CA ILE A 197 -7.46 -10.44 -6.51
C ILE A 197 -8.76 -11.23 -6.64
N GLU A 198 -8.67 -12.50 -7.05
CA GLU A 198 -9.82 -13.37 -7.24
C GLU A 198 -10.61 -13.55 -5.94
N GLU A 199 -9.93 -13.72 -4.81
CA GLU A 199 -10.58 -13.83 -3.50
C GLU A 199 -11.25 -12.52 -3.07
N VAL A 200 -10.61 -11.35 -3.28
CA VAL A 200 -11.24 -10.05 -3.03
C VAL A 200 -12.49 -9.87 -3.90
N LEU A 201 -12.39 -10.15 -5.21
CA LEU A 201 -13.53 -10.02 -6.13
C LEU A 201 -14.66 -10.98 -5.75
N ARG A 202 -14.35 -12.21 -5.31
CA ARG A 202 -15.34 -13.17 -4.81
C ARG A 202 -16.06 -12.64 -3.57
N ARG A 203 -15.35 -12.04 -2.62
CA ARG A 203 -15.94 -11.43 -1.40
C ARG A 203 -16.78 -10.19 -1.71
N ILE A 204 -16.42 -9.40 -2.71
CA ILE A 204 -17.25 -8.27 -3.16
C ILE A 204 -18.52 -8.76 -3.87
N LYS A 205 -18.40 -9.80 -4.69
CA LYS A 205 -19.53 -10.39 -5.42
C LYS A 205 -20.54 -11.05 -4.48
N ASN A 206 -20.05 -11.79 -3.49
CA ASN A 206 -20.87 -12.54 -2.53
C ASN A 206 -20.51 -12.17 -1.08
N PRO A 207 -20.85 -10.96 -0.62
CA PRO A 207 -20.43 -10.47 0.70
C PRO A 207 -21.05 -11.31 1.82
N GLN A 208 -20.18 -11.82 2.70
CA GLN A 208 -20.57 -12.51 3.95
C GLN A 208 -20.48 -11.59 5.18
N SER A 209 -19.96 -10.39 4.97
CA SER A 209 -19.69 -9.38 5.99
C SER A 209 -19.73 -8.01 5.34
N ASP A 210 -20.07 -6.98 6.12
CA ASP A 210 -19.97 -5.58 5.70
C ASP A 210 -18.67 -4.92 6.22
N ASN A 211 -17.80 -5.70 6.88
CA ASN A 211 -16.52 -5.21 7.39
C ASN A 211 -15.45 -5.21 6.30
N ILE A 212 -14.95 -4.03 5.90
CA ILE A 212 -13.91 -3.94 4.86
C ILE A 212 -12.63 -4.69 5.21
N TYR A 213 -12.33 -4.82 6.51
CA TYR A 213 -11.16 -5.58 6.98
C TYR A 213 -11.24 -7.04 6.54
N GLU A 214 -12.46 -7.59 6.46
CA GLU A 214 -12.76 -8.94 6.01
C GLU A 214 -12.97 -9.03 4.50
N ILE A 215 -13.52 -8.00 3.85
CA ILE A 215 -13.82 -8.03 2.40
C ILE A 215 -12.55 -7.83 1.56
N THR A 216 -11.78 -6.78 1.86
CA THR A 216 -10.62 -6.35 1.05
C THR A 216 -9.32 -6.26 1.87
N GLY A 217 -9.45 -6.22 3.19
CA GLY A 217 -8.35 -5.96 4.12
C GLY A 217 -7.44 -7.17 4.43
N PRO A 218 -6.67 -7.08 5.53
CA PRO A 218 -5.69 -8.10 5.91
C PRO A 218 -6.24 -9.51 6.13
N THR A 219 -7.52 -9.69 6.47
CA THR A 219 -8.10 -11.04 6.64
C THR A 219 -8.04 -11.85 5.35
N VAL A 220 -8.15 -11.20 4.18
CA VAL A 220 -7.98 -11.87 2.88
C VAL A 220 -6.56 -12.41 2.74
N PHE A 221 -5.56 -11.61 3.13
CA PHE A 221 -4.16 -12.00 3.09
C PHE A 221 -3.89 -13.14 4.07
N GLN A 222 -4.48 -13.11 5.26
CA GLN A 222 -4.30 -14.16 6.25
C GLN A 222 -4.86 -15.50 5.73
N ALA A 223 -6.06 -15.50 5.15
CA ALA A 223 -6.69 -16.70 4.59
C ALA A 223 -5.93 -17.27 3.38
N VAL A 224 -5.56 -16.42 2.42
CA VAL A 224 -4.88 -16.89 1.20
C VAL A 224 -3.43 -17.28 1.48
N LEU A 225 -2.69 -16.46 2.23
CA LEU A 225 -1.26 -16.72 2.46
C LEU A 225 -1.01 -17.89 3.41
N SER A 226 -1.96 -18.30 4.26
CA SER A 226 -1.81 -19.52 5.06
C SER A 226 -1.78 -20.80 4.24
N GLU A 227 -2.39 -20.78 3.05
CA GLU A 227 -2.57 -21.96 2.19
C GLU A 227 -1.56 -22.05 1.04
N HIS A 228 -0.74 -21.01 0.86
CA HIS A 228 0.21 -20.93 -0.24
C HIS A 228 1.63 -20.62 0.23
N GLU A 229 2.61 -21.30 -0.34
CA GLU A 229 4.01 -20.94 -0.12
C GLU A 229 4.30 -19.53 -0.64
N HIS A 230 4.92 -18.70 0.19
CA HIS A 230 5.23 -17.32 -0.17
C HIS A 230 6.42 -16.77 0.62
N SER A 231 7.06 -15.77 0.03
CA SER A 231 8.13 -15.01 0.68
C SER A 231 7.56 -13.95 1.62
N TRP A 232 8.06 -13.93 2.86
CA TRP A 232 7.61 -12.98 3.87
C TRP A 232 8.76 -12.41 4.70
N ARG A 233 8.54 -11.23 5.27
CA ARG A 233 9.42 -10.58 6.26
C ARG A 233 8.61 -9.95 7.38
N PHE A 234 9.25 -9.76 8.53
CA PHE A 234 8.62 -8.99 9.61
C PHE A 234 8.58 -7.50 9.27
N SER A 235 7.47 -6.85 9.59
CA SER A 235 7.28 -5.40 9.44
C SER A 235 8.42 -4.59 10.05
N ARG A 236 8.82 -4.91 11.28
CA ARG A 236 9.90 -4.23 12.02
C ARG A 236 11.30 -4.27 11.37
N HIS A 237 11.49 -5.04 10.30
CA HIS A 237 12.73 -5.09 9.52
C HIS A 237 12.54 -4.66 8.07
N THR A 238 11.38 -4.07 7.75
CA THR A 238 11.01 -3.71 6.37
C THR A 238 10.31 -2.37 6.30
N CYS A 239 9.13 -2.25 6.92
CA CYS A 239 8.26 -1.09 6.81
C CYS A 239 7.37 -1.00 8.07
N LEU A 240 7.20 0.21 8.59
CA LEU A 240 6.39 0.50 9.79
C LEU A 240 5.32 1.54 9.44
N GLN A 241 4.17 1.49 10.11
CA GLN A 241 3.03 2.38 9.87
C GLN A 241 2.80 3.33 11.05
N GLY A 242 2.38 4.58 10.76
CA GLY A 242 1.81 5.49 11.76
C GLY A 242 2.80 6.17 12.71
N ASN A 243 4.10 6.20 12.40
CA ASN A 243 5.09 6.88 13.26
C ASN A 243 5.15 8.40 13.00
N PHE A 244 5.23 8.82 11.73
CA PHE A 244 5.30 10.23 11.34
C PHE A 244 3.99 10.98 11.56
N SER A 245 2.87 10.35 11.22
CA SER A 245 1.54 10.96 11.21
C SER A 245 0.58 10.19 12.12
N ASN A 246 -0.63 10.71 12.26
CA ASN A 246 -1.76 10.05 12.89
C ASN A 246 -3.04 10.28 12.05
N LYS A 247 -4.17 9.74 12.51
CA LYS A 247 -5.46 9.89 11.83
C LYS A 247 -5.84 11.35 11.62
N PHE A 248 -5.61 12.21 12.62
CA PHE A 248 -5.89 13.64 12.54
C PHE A 248 -5.16 14.29 11.36
N PHE A 249 -3.83 14.14 11.27
CA PHE A 249 -3.05 14.76 10.21
C PHE A 249 -3.25 14.13 8.83
N GLN A 250 -3.55 12.83 8.75
CA GLN A 250 -3.83 12.17 7.48
C GLN A 250 -5.17 12.62 6.90
N TYR A 251 -6.20 12.69 7.73
CA TYR A 251 -7.59 12.93 7.36
C TYR A 251 -8.08 14.34 7.71
N ILE A 252 -7.17 15.30 7.84
CA ILE A 252 -7.52 16.64 8.35
C ILE A 252 -8.59 17.35 7.50
N ASP A 253 -8.55 17.14 6.18
CA ASP A 253 -9.50 17.72 5.21
C ASP A 253 -10.68 16.77 4.91
N LYS A 254 -10.70 15.59 5.53
CA LYS A 254 -11.78 14.61 5.44
C LYS A 254 -11.88 13.81 6.76
N PRO A 255 -12.28 14.43 7.89
CA PRO A 255 -12.16 13.81 9.22
C PRO A 255 -12.89 12.46 9.36
N GLU A 256 -14.08 12.36 8.75
CA GLU A 256 -14.86 11.11 8.68
C GLU A 256 -14.28 10.09 7.68
N GLY A 257 -13.23 10.46 6.96
CA GLY A 257 -12.65 9.69 5.85
C GLY A 257 -11.86 8.46 6.28
N HIS A 258 -11.56 8.32 7.58
CA HIS A 258 -10.96 7.10 8.08
C HIS A 258 -11.99 5.98 8.03
N TRP A 259 -11.61 4.81 7.51
CA TRP A 259 -12.55 3.72 7.23
C TRP A 259 -13.40 3.26 8.43
N THR A 260 -12.84 3.27 9.65
CA THR A 260 -13.61 2.92 10.88
C THR A 260 -14.75 3.89 11.17
N LEU A 261 -14.71 5.09 10.60
CA LEU A 261 -15.75 6.10 10.68
C LEU A 261 -16.67 5.98 9.47
N GLU A 262 -16.13 5.97 8.24
CA GLU A 262 -16.94 5.82 7.01
C GLU A 262 -17.87 4.59 7.05
N GLN A 263 -17.37 3.46 7.55
CA GLN A 263 -18.12 2.20 7.61
C GLN A 263 -19.28 2.22 8.62
N LYS A 264 -19.27 3.14 9.60
CA LYS A 264 -20.41 3.30 10.51
C LYS A 264 -21.60 3.94 9.81
N SER A 265 -21.33 4.72 8.76
CA SER A 265 -22.34 5.53 8.05
C SER A 265 -22.68 4.96 6.67
N HIS A 266 -21.85 4.08 6.11
CA HIS A 266 -22.04 3.53 4.77
C HIS A 266 -21.76 2.02 4.76
N ARG A 267 -22.59 1.27 4.03
CA ARG A 267 -22.27 -0.12 3.67
C ARG A 267 -21.02 -0.15 2.83
N ALA A 268 -20.15 -1.13 3.05
CA ALA A 268 -18.89 -1.28 2.30
C ALA A 268 -19.09 -1.52 0.80
N ILE A 269 -20.20 -2.18 0.45
CA ILE A 269 -20.54 -2.57 -0.92
C ILE A 269 -21.94 -2.04 -1.25
N SER A 270 -22.06 -1.30 -2.34
CA SER A 270 -23.35 -0.86 -2.85
C SER A 270 -24.16 -2.04 -3.40
N PRO A 271 -25.51 -1.98 -3.32
CA PRO A 271 -26.37 -2.91 -4.05
C PRO A 271 -26.03 -2.94 -5.54
N GLU A 272 -26.30 -4.06 -6.21
CA GLU A 272 -26.28 -4.06 -7.67
C GLU A 272 -27.41 -3.16 -8.16
N THR A 273 -27.10 -2.23 -9.05
CA THR A 273 -28.12 -1.48 -9.79
C THR A 273 -28.83 -2.45 -10.71
N CYS A 274 -30.12 -2.71 -10.46
CA CYS A 274 -31.00 -3.43 -11.37
C CYS A 274 -31.05 -2.76 -12.75
#